data_AF-A0A7K0I6L0-F1
#
_entry.id   AF-A0A7K0I6L0-F1
#
_cell.length_a   1.000
_cell.length_b   1.000
_cell.length_c   1.000
_cell.angle_alpha   90.00
_cell.angle_beta   90.00
_cell.angle_gamma   90.00
#
_symmetry.space_group_name_H-M   'P 1'
#
loop_
_entity.id
_entity.type
_entity.pdbx_description
1 polymer ?
#
loop_
_entity_poly.entity_id
_entity_poly.type
_entity_poly.pdbx_seq_one_letter_code
_entity_poly.pdbx_strand_id
1 'polypeptide(L)'
;MRLTTNTEQTRSFDVSGEDRGWHTALYYFAEHIRSLSRGRVNHKVLYSYLGTNGHYINHDNPTIRKRTAAVLSRLVHSRRYVEDFRASYERNPQVFDDAARLLCADLCDGADCNIEDLVFYFCGPLWNDVQRGLEHEREDGRVELRLDRIANEMSSLFAWCGKQPAARSEDLLAVLASSYFHLMTFGYLDERFMCELADETPLTIPEGNNDDPNRVARREDCACLVKYASDEPDALDNWWTVVSAHPFSIGRYTDCDIIETNPCVSRRHCRIVGEGGRWLLEDQGSVHGSRVLREGHVVYDSARDGAGSFELAFGDRLVLAGASSYWFGGLLVDGCHARR
;
A
#
# COMPACT_ATOMS: atom_id res chain seq x y z
N MET A 1 -12.34 29.08 4.83
CA MET A 1 -12.85 28.76 6.19
C MET A 1 -12.02 27.61 6.74
N ARG A 2 -11.61 27.57 8.01
CA ARG A 2 -10.91 26.38 8.56
C ARG A 2 -11.74 25.13 8.26
N LEU A 3 -11.12 23.98 7.97
CA LEU A 3 -11.72 22.68 8.29
C LEU A 3 -11.86 22.59 9.82
N THR A 4 -12.82 23.32 10.37
CA THR A 4 -13.22 23.18 11.76
C THR A 4 -13.77 21.78 11.91
N THR A 5 -13.01 20.96 12.63
CA THR A 5 -13.46 19.99 13.61
C THR A 5 -14.90 20.21 14.07
N ASN A 6 -15.86 19.81 13.22
CA ASN A 6 -17.21 19.40 13.62
C ASN A 6 -17.16 17.91 13.97
N THR A 7 -16.22 17.59 14.86
CA THR A 7 -16.49 16.64 15.94
C THR A 7 -17.89 16.95 16.49
N GLU A 8 -18.70 15.91 16.72
CA GLU A 8 -20.11 15.98 17.16
C GLU A 8 -21.21 16.17 16.08
N GLN A 9 -20.94 15.88 14.80
CA GLN A 9 -21.94 15.13 14.02
C GLN A 9 -21.38 13.81 13.55
N THR A 10 -21.74 12.78 14.30
CA THR A 10 -21.58 11.35 14.00
C THR A 10 -22.34 10.97 12.72
N ARG A 11 -21.79 11.36 11.56
CA ARG A 11 -22.10 10.69 10.29
C ARG A 11 -21.30 9.40 10.24
N SER A 12 -21.67 8.44 11.08
CA SER A 12 -21.28 7.06 10.80
C SER A 12 -21.94 6.70 9.46
N PHE A 13 -21.13 6.41 8.44
CA PHE A 13 -21.63 5.72 7.25
C PHE A 13 -22.14 4.30 7.60
N ASP A 14 -21.88 3.85 8.83
CA ASP A 14 -22.57 2.75 9.50
C ASP A 14 -24.06 3.06 9.68
N VAL A 15 -24.86 2.50 8.77
CA VAL A 15 -26.30 2.29 8.95
C VAL A 15 -26.47 1.09 9.88
N SER A 16 -27.16 1.27 11.00
CA SER A 16 -27.35 0.21 12.00
C SER A 16 -28.19 -0.96 11.47
N GLY A 17 -27.63 -2.17 11.47
CA GLY A 17 -28.36 -3.44 11.28
C GLY A 17 -27.87 -4.29 10.11
N GLU A 18 -27.49 -5.54 10.42
CA GLU A 18 -27.35 -6.80 9.64
C GLU A 18 -26.79 -6.82 8.19
N ASP A 19 -26.89 -5.77 7.39
CA ASP A 19 -26.46 -5.70 5.98
C ASP A 19 -24.93 -5.41 5.88
N ARG A 20 -24.07 -6.23 6.52
CA ARG A 20 -22.59 -6.07 6.51
C ARG A 20 -21.97 -6.20 5.11
N GLY A 21 -22.38 -7.21 4.34
CA GLY A 21 -21.92 -7.48 2.97
C GLY A 21 -22.30 -6.43 1.90
N TRP A 22 -22.59 -5.20 2.32
CA TRP A 22 -22.79 -4.05 1.44
C TRP A 22 -21.91 -2.84 1.83
N HIS A 23 -20.99 -2.99 2.78
CA HIS A 23 -20.02 -1.97 3.21
C HIS A 23 -18.68 -2.14 2.49
N THR A 24 -18.61 -1.81 1.20
CA THR A 24 -17.42 -1.98 0.37
C THR A 24 -16.47 -0.78 0.44
N ALA A 25 -15.19 -0.98 0.11
CA ALA A 25 -14.18 0.07 0.02
C ALA A 25 -14.64 1.21 -0.91
N LEU A 26 -15.21 0.82 -2.06
CA LEU A 26 -15.84 1.71 -3.03
C LEU A 26 -17.02 2.51 -2.46
N TYR A 27 -17.87 1.89 -1.63
CA TYR A 27 -19.01 2.58 -1.02
C TYR A 27 -18.55 3.72 -0.12
N TYR A 28 -17.60 3.46 0.77
CA TYR A 28 -17.04 4.49 1.64
C TYR A 28 -16.39 5.59 0.81
N PHE A 29 -15.50 5.25 -0.14
CA PHE A 29 -14.86 6.23 -1.03
C PHE A 29 -15.90 7.12 -1.72
N ALA A 30 -16.91 6.54 -2.37
CA ALA A 30 -17.91 7.29 -3.10
C ALA A 30 -18.80 8.19 -2.22
N GLU A 31 -19.13 7.78 -0.99
CA GLU A 31 -19.88 8.62 -0.05
C GLU A 31 -19.02 9.75 0.56
N HIS A 32 -17.72 9.52 0.82
CA HIS A 32 -16.78 10.59 1.18
C HIS A 32 -16.64 11.62 0.06
N ILE A 33 -16.37 11.19 -1.18
CA ILE A 33 -16.29 12.08 -2.35
C ILE A 33 -17.59 12.86 -2.53
N ARG A 34 -18.76 12.19 -2.42
CA ARG A 34 -20.08 12.85 -2.47
C ARG A 34 -20.24 13.89 -1.36
N SER A 35 -19.72 13.65 -0.17
CA SER A 35 -19.76 14.60 0.93
C SER A 35 -18.86 15.82 0.67
N LEU A 36 -17.61 15.60 0.23
CA LEU A 36 -16.65 16.66 -0.11
C LEU A 36 -17.17 17.54 -1.25
N SER A 37 -17.65 16.93 -2.33
CA SER A 37 -18.21 17.63 -3.50
C SER A 37 -19.62 18.18 -3.29
N ARG A 38 -20.16 18.17 -2.05
CA ARG A 38 -21.53 18.59 -1.70
C ARG A 38 -22.63 17.95 -2.58
N GLY A 39 -22.42 16.73 -3.04
CA GLY A 39 -23.34 15.97 -3.88
C GLY A 39 -23.12 16.06 -5.40
N ARG A 40 -22.22 16.92 -5.89
CA ARG A 40 -21.92 17.05 -7.34
C ARG A 40 -21.35 15.76 -7.93
N VAL A 41 -20.26 15.26 -7.36
CA VAL A 41 -19.69 13.97 -7.70
C VAL A 41 -20.46 12.90 -6.94
N ASN A 42 -21.06 11.97 -7.68
CA ASN A 42 -21.72 10.80 -7.14
C ASN A 42 -21.16 9.53 -7.81
N HIS A 43 -21.55 8.36 -7.33
CA HIS A 43 -21.15 7.05 -7.85
C HIS A 43 -21.13 6.98 -9.39
N LYS A 44 -22.16 7.50 -10.09
CA LYS A 44 -22.21 7.48 -11.56
C LYS A 44 -21.10 8.32 -12.19
N VAL A 45 -20.79 9.47 -11.60
CA VAL A 45 -19.75 10.39 -12.07
C VAL A 45 -18.38 9.71 -11.91
N LEU A 46 -18.10 9.12 -10.74
CA LEU A 46 -16.90 8.31 -10.52
C LEU A 46 -16.76 7.17 -11.54
N TYR A 47 -17.84 6.44 -11.82
CA TYR A 47 -17.85 5.38 -12.85
C TYR A 47 -17.64 5.89 -14.28
N SER A 48 -18.06 7.13 -14.58
CA SER A 48 -17.85 7.75 -15.89
C SER A 48 -16.41 8.21 -16.09
N TYR A 49 -15.71 8.63 -15.02
CA TYR A 49 -14.28 8.94 -15.09
C TYR A 49 -13.46 7.70 -15.49
N LEU A 50 -13.84 6.52 -14.98
CA LEU A 50 -13.21 5.22 -15.31
C LEU A 50 -13.57 4.67 -16.70
N GLY A 51 -14.23 5.46 -17.56
CA GLY A 51 -14.56 5.07 -18.94
C GLY A 51 -15.58 3.93 -19.07
N THR A 52 -16.27 3.57 -17.99
CA THR A 52 -17.24 2.46 -18.02
C THR A 52 -18.53 2.91 -18.71
N ASN A 53 -19.02 2.15 -19.69
CA ASN A 53 -20.29 2.41 -20.41
C ASN A 53 -21.55 2.11 -19.55
N GLY A 54 -21.48 2.36 -18.23
CA GLY A 54 -22.53 2.07 -17.26
C GLY A 54 -23.61 3.15 -17.20
N HIS A 55 -24.80 2.86 -17.73
CA HIS A 55 -25.97 3.73 -17.54
C HIS A 55 -26.57 3.54 -16.14
N TYR A 56 -26.28 4.46 -15.22
CA TYR A 56 -26.83 4.43 -13.84
C TYR A 56 -27.82 5.57 -13.54
N ILE A 57 -28.67 5.38 -12.53
CA ILE A 57 -29.75 6.30 -12.08
C ILE A 57 -29.43 6.79 -10.66
N ASN A 58 -29.22 8.10 -10.49
CA ASN A 58 -28.95 8.69 -9.17
C ASN A 58 -30.16 8.51 -8.22
N HIS A 59 -29.91 8.27 -6.92
CA HIS A 59 -30.97 7.99 -5.95
C HIS A 59 -30.69 8.58 -4.56
N ASP A 60 -31.67 9.30 -4.00
CA ASP A 60 -31.53 10.05 -2.75
C ASP A 60 -31.43 9.18 -1.49
N ASN A 61 -32.08 8.01 -1.50
CA ASN A 61 -32.00 7.02 -0.41
C ASN A 61 -30.58 6.40 -0.29
N PRO A 62 -29.90 6.53 0.86
CA PRO A 62 -28.54 6.00 1.07
C PRO A 62 -28.46 4.47 1.02
N THR A 63 -29.49 3.74 1.46
CA THR A 63 -29.53 2.27 1.43
C THR A 63 -29.53 1.72 0.00
N ILE A 64 -30.17 2.43 -0.94
CA ILE A 64 -30.16 2.07 -2.36
C ILE A 64 -28.79 2.34 -2.98
N ARG A 65 -28.11 3.44 -2.60
CA ARG A 65 -26.72 3.70 -3.02
C ARG A 65 -25.75 2.68 -2.44
N LYS A 66 -25.86 2.34 -1.15
CA LYS A 66 -25.08 1.27 -0.49
C LYS A 66 -25.19 -0.06 -1.22
N ARG A 67 -26.44 -0.52 -1.47
CA ARG A 67 -26.68 -1.76 -2.21
C ARG A 67 -26.10 -1.72 -3.62
N THR A 68 -26.24 -0.60 -4.32
CA THR A 68 -25.65 -0.40 -5.63
C THR A 68 -24.13 -0.46 -5.59
N ALA A 69 -23.48 0.27 -4.68
CA ALA A 69 -22.02 0.33 -4.58
C ALA A 69 -21.40 -1.05 -4.30
N ALA A 70 -22.09 -1.90 -3.54
CA ALA A 70 -21.64 -3.28 -3.34
C ALA A 70 -22.00 -4.23 -4.50
N VAL A 71 -23.11 -4.05 -5.23
CA VAL A 71 -23.28 -4.72 -6.54
C VAL A 71 -22.17 -4.33 -7.50
N LEU A 72 -21.82 -3.03 -7.56
CA LEU A 72 -20.82 -2.51 -8.49
C LEU A 72 -19.40 -2.90 -8.09
N SER A 73 -19.03 -2.92 -6.81
CA SER A 73 -17.78 -3.53 -6.33
C SER A 73 -17.72 -5.01 -6.70
N ARG A 74 -18.76 -5.81 -6.40
CA ARG A 74 -18.85 -7.23 -6.82
C ARG A 74 -18.79 -7.43 -8.34
N LEU A 75 -19.30 -6.49 -9.13
CA LEU A 75 -19.18 -6.51 -10.60
C LEU A 75 -17.76 -6.13 -11.06
N VAL A 76 -17.18 -5.06 -10.51
CA VAL A 76 -15.79 -4.64 -10.77
C VAL A 76 -14.81 -5.78 -10.46
N HIS A 77 -15.02 -6.48 -9.35
CA HIS A 77 -14.22 -7.63 -8.92
C HIS A 77 -14.69 -8.97 -9.52
N SER A 78 -15.71 -8.99 -10.37
CA SER A 78 -16.09 -10.22 -11.08
C SER A 78 -14.97 -10.57 -12.05
N ARG A 79 -14.49 -11.82 -12.02
CA ARG A 79 -13.28 -12.25 -12.74
C ARG A 79 -13.23 -11.77 -14.20
N ARG A 80 -14.33 -11.93 -14.92
CA ARG A 80 -14.48 -11.48 -16.31
C ARG A 80 -14.34 -9.98 -16.47
N TYR A 81 -14.92 -9.19 -15.57
CA TYR A 81 -14.84 -7.72 -15.62
C TYR A 81 -13.44 -7.22 -15.22
N VAL A 82 -12.78 -7.85 -14.24
CA VAL A 82 -11.37 -7.58 -13.92
C VAL A 82 -10.47 -7.88 -15.11
N GLU A 83 -10.70 -9.02 -15.80
CA GLU A 83 -9.96 -9.40 -17.01
C GLU A 83 -10.22 -8.41 -18.16
N ASP A 84 -11.47 -8.03 -18.42
CA ASP A 84 -11.84 -7.01 -19.44
C ASP A 84 -11.26 -5.62 -19.11
N PHE A 85 -11.29 -5.21 -17.84
CA PHE A 85 -10.74 -3.92 -17.37
C PHE A 85 -9.21 -3.93 -17.40
N ARG A 86 -8.55 -5.02 -17.00
CA ARG A 86 -7.10 -5.21 -17.11
C ARG A 86 -6.65 -5.10 -18.56
N ALA A 87 -7.32 -5.80 -19.49
CA ALA A 87 -7.04 -5.67 -20.91
C ALA A 87 -7.29 -4.24 -21.45
N SER A 88 -8.20 -3.47 -20.83
CA SER A 88 -8.41 -2.06 -21.18
C SER A 88 -7.34 -1.12 -20.58
N TYR A 89 -6.88 -1.43 -19.38
CA TYR A 89 -5.79 -0.74 -18.69
C TYR A 89 -4.44 -0.95 -19.41
N GLU A 90 -4.16 -2.17 -19.87
CA GLU A 90 -3.01 -2.48 -20.73
C GLU A 90 -3.00 -1.67 -22.04
N ARG A 91 -4.18 -1.29 -22.56
CA ARG A 91 -4.31 -0.42 -23.75
C ARG A 91 -4.24 1.07 -23.43
N ASN A 92 -4.62 1.50 -22.22
CA ASN A 92 -4.44 2.86 -21.74
C ASN A 92 -4.07 2.89 -20.25
N PRO A 93 -2.77 2.84 -19.92
CA PRO A 93 -2.30 2.92 -18.53
C PRO A 93 -2.63 4.25 -17.83
N GLN A 94 -2.96 5.31 -18.57
CA GLN A 94 -3.26 6.63 -17.99
C GLN A 94 -4.73 6.79 -17.55
N VAL A 95 -5.57 5.77 -17.73
CA VAL A 95 -7.02 5.88 -17.44
C VAL A 95 -7.34 6.28 -16.00
N PHE A 96 -6.55 5.83 -15.00
CA PHE A 96 -6.73 6.25 -13.61
C PHE A 96 -6.21 7.66 -13.34
N ASP A 97 -5.14 8.08 -14.02
CA ASP A 97 -4.58 9.43 -13.89
C ASP A 97 -5.51 10.48 -14.53
N ASP A 98 -6.11 10.13 -15.68
CA ASP A 98 -7.14 10.93 -16.34
C ASP A 98 -8.39 11.02 -15.45
N ALA A 99 -8.85 9.90 -14.89
CA ALA A 99 -9.96 9.87 -13.94
C ALA A 99 -9.69 10.67 -12.66
N ALA A 100 -8.46 10.61 -12.15
CA ALA A 100 -8.00 11.36 -11.00
C ALA A 100 -8.01 12.87 -11.27
N ARG A 101 -7.51 13.32 -12.43
CA ARG A 101 -7.54 14.75 -12.81
C ARG A 101 -8.98 15.27 -12.92
N LEU A 102 -9.92 14.49 -13.46
CA LEU A 102 -11.34 14.84 -13.50
C LEU A 102 -11.95 14.96 -12.10
N LEU A 103 -11.67 13.99 -11.22
CA LEU A 103 -12.12 14.04 -9.82
C LEU A 103 -11.54 15.25 -9.08
N CYS A 104 -10.24 15.54 -9.25
CA CYS A 104 -9.58 16.68 -8.63
C CYS A 104 -10.22 18.00 -9.08
N ALA A 105 -10.52 18.16 -10.37
CA ALA A 105 -11.20 19.33 -10.88
C ALA A 105 -12.59 19.53 -10.23
N ASP A 106 -13.43 18.49 -10.18
CA ASP A 106 -14.79 18.59 -9.58
C ASP A 106 -14.78 18.79 -8.05
N LEU A 107 -13.70 18.39 -7.36
CA LEU A 107 -13.45 18.71 -5.95
C LEU A 107 -12.94 20.15 -5.76
N CYS A 108 -12.11 20.66 -6.67
CA CYS A 108 -11.52 22.00 -6.60
C CYS A 108 -12.41 23.11 -7.18
N ASP A 109 -13.50 22.78 -7.90
CA ASP A 109 -14.49 23.72 -8.44
C ASP A 109 -15.32 24.42 -7.34
N GLY A 110 -14.70 25.21 -6.46
CA GLY A 110 -15.39 25.89 -5.37
C GLY A 110 -14.49 26.85 -4.62
N ALA A 111 -14.97 28.07 -4.40
CA ALA A 111 -14.20 29.18 -3.84
C ALA A 111 -13.68 29.00 -2.39
N ASP A 112 -14.05 27.90 -1.71
CA ASP A 112 -13.59 27.53 -0.36
C ASP A 112 -12.62 26.32 -0.35
N CYS A 113 -12.25 25.76 -1.52
CA CYS A 113 -11.48 24.53 -1.58
C CYS A 113 -9.99 24.79 -1.30
N ASN A 114 -9.47 24.21 -0.21
CA ASN A 114 -8.04 24.13 0.05
C ASN A 114 -7.54 22.73 -0.31
N ILE A 115 -6.54 22.66 -1.18
CA ILE A 115 -6.03 21.40 -1.74
C ILE A 115 -5.16 20.67 -0.71
N GLU A 116 -4.46 21.39 0.18
CA GLU A 116 -3.74 20.79 1.32
C GLU A 116 -4.70 20.08 2.28
N ASP A 117 -5.84 20.71 2.56
CA ASP A 117 -6.92 20.14 3.39
C ASP A 117 -7.54 18.88 2.73
N LEU A 118 -7.65 18.84 1.40
CA LEU A 118 -8.08 17.64 0.67
C LEU A 118 -7.04 16.52 0.72
N VAL A 119 -5.76 16.83 0.51
CA VAL A 119 -4.65 15.86 0.61
C VAL A 119 -4.64 15.23 2.02
N PHE A 120 -4.72 16.05 3.07
CA PHE A 120 -4.85 15.56 4.44
C PHE A 120 -6.10 14.67 4.65
N TYR A 121 -7.25 15.07 4.08
CA TYR A 121 -8.49 14.30 4.18
C TYR A 121 -8.38 12.92 3.50
N PHE A 122 -7.72 12.85 2.34
CA PHE A 122 -7.45 11.60 1.63
C PHE A 122 -6.53 10.69 2.46
N CYS A 123 -5.42 11.22 2.97
CA CYS A 123 -4.44 10.44 3.74
C CYS A 123 -4.92 9.90 5.10
N GLY A 124 -6.06 10.35 5.63
CA GLY A 124 -6.53 9.96 6.97
C GLY A 124 -8.02 9.63 7.02
N PRO A 125 -8.92 10.62 7.17
CA PRO A 125 -10.36 10.40 7.28
C PRO A 125 -10.97 9.49 6.20
N LEU A 126 -10.58 9.66 4.93
CA LEU A 126 -11.02 8.80 3.83
C LEU A 126 -10.44 7.38 3.95
N TRP A 127 -9.13 7.28 4.20
CA TRP A 127 -8.45 5.99 4.30
C TRP A 127 -9.05 5.07 5.36
N ASN A 128 -9.32 5.59 6.56
CA ASN A 128 -9.85 4.81 7.68
C ASN A 128 -11.12 4.03 7.28
N ASP A 129 -12.02 4.68 6.54
CA ASP A 129 -13.30 4.07 6.15
C ASP A 129 -13.17 3.19 4.90
N VAL A 130 -12.28 3.54 3.96
CA VAL A 130 -11.91 2.65 2.84
C VAL A 130 -11.28 1.35 3.36
N GLN A 131 -10.42 1.41 4.37
CA GLN A 131 -9.82 0.23 5.01
C GLN A 131 -10.89 -0.67 5.66
N ARG A 132 -11.83 -0.09 6.43
CA ARG A 132 -12.99 -0.84 6.96
C ARG A 132 -13.81 -1.51 5.84
N GLY A 133 -13.92 -0.86 4.69
CA GLY A 133 -14.56 -1.44 3.51
C GLY A 133 -13.82 -2.65 2.91
N LEU A 134 -12.48 -2.59 2.83
CA LEU A 134 -11.64 -3.70 2.39
C LEU A 134 -11.67 -4.88 3.38
N GLU A 135 -11.72 -4.61 4.68
CA GLU A 135 -11.88 -5.60 5.73
C GLU A 135 -13.19 -6.38 5.57
N HIS A 136 -14.33 -5.68 5.42
CA HIS A 136 -15.62 -6.31 5.14
C HIS A 136 -15.62 -7.08 3.81
N GLU A 137 -15.03 -6.55 2.74
CA GLU A 137 -14.93 -7.26 1.46
C GLU A 137 -14.19 -8.60 1.58
N ARG A 138 -13.11 -8.65 2.37
CA ARG A 138 -12.38 -9.88 2.66
C ARG A 138 -13.24 -10.87 3.46
N GLU A 139 -13.98 -10.41 4.46
CA GLU A 139 -14.95 -11.23 5.23
C GLU A 139 -16.07 -11.79 4.33
N ASP A 140 -16.55 -11.00 3.37
CA ASP A 140 -17.61 -11.35 2.42
C ASP A 140 -17.13 -12.29 1.27
N GLY A 141 -15.85 -12.69 1.28
CA GLY A 141 -15.29 -13.71 0.40
C GLY A 141 -14.15 -13.28 -0.52
N ARG A 142 -13.72 -12.00 -0.49
CA ARG A 142 -12.53 -11.53 -1.23
C ARG A 142 -11.22 -11.90 -0.54
N VAL A 143 -11.00 -13.21 -0.38
CA VAL A 143 -9.84 -13.78 0.33
C VAL A 143 -8.50 -13.49 -0.34
N GLU A 144 -8.51 -13.03 -1.60
CA GLU A 144 -7.32 -12.58 -2.33
C GLU A 144 -6.78 -11.22 -1.84
N LEU A 145 -7.58 -10.43 -1.11
CA LEU A 145 -7.18 -9.13 -0.59
C LEU A 145 -6.08 -9.25 0.48
N ARG A 146 -4.87 -8.80 0.13
CA ARG A 146 -3.71 -8.72 1.02
C ARG A 146 -3.77 -7.43 1.85
N LEU A 147 -4.68 -7.35 2.81
CA LEU A 147 -4.95 -6.11 3.57
C LEU A 147 -3.68 -5.50 4.21
N ASP A 148 -2.79 -6.33 4.75
CA ASP A 148 -1.54 -5.85 5.37
C ASP A 148 -0.61 -5.21 4.32
N ARG A 149 -0.55 -5.77 3.11
CA ARG A 149 0.18 -5.19 1.95
C ARG A 149 -0.41 -3.83 1.61
N ILE A 150 -1.72 -3.76 1.44
CA ILE A 150 -2.43 -2.53 1.05
C ILE A 150 -2.24 -1.44 2.11
N ALA A 151 -2.40 -1.77 3.39
CA ALA A 151 -2.22 -0.82 4.49
C ALA A 151 -0.79 -0.28 4.55
N ASN A 152 0.22 -1.14 4.34
CA ASN A 152 1.61 -0.71 4.20
C ASN A 152 1.80 0.23 2.98
N GLU A 153 1.36 -0.20 1.78
CA GLU A 153 1.45 0.57 0.52
C GLU A 153 0.85 1.97 0.66
N MET A 154 -0.37 2.07 1.19
CA MET A 154 -1.04 3.35 1.42
C MET A 154 -0.33 4.20 2.48
N SER A 155 0.20 3.58 3.55
CA SER A 155 0.99 4.30 4.57
C SER A 155 2.25 4.95 3.98
N SER A 156 2.93 4.27 3.06
CA SER A 156 4.08 4.83 2.33
C SER A 156 3.67 5.98 1.41
N LEU A 157 2.56 5.84 0.68
CA LEU A 157 1.99 6.90 -0.15
C LEU A 157 1.67 8.16 0.69
N PHE A 158 1.04 8.00 1.85
CA PHE A 158 0.70 9.12 2.73
C PHE A 158 1.94 9.78 3.33
N ALA A 159 2.93 8.99 3.74
CA ALA A 159 4.22 9.50 4.22
C ALA A 159 4.95 10.28 3.13
N TRP A 160 4.90 9.82 1.87
CA TRP A 160 5.41 10.54 0.71
C TRP A 160 4.69 11.88 0.48
N CYS A 161 3.35 11.88 0.43
CA CYS A 161 2.56 13.10 0.26
C CYS A 161 2.85 14.15 1.32
N GLY A 162 3.03 13.76 2.59
CA GLY A 162 3.30 14.67 3.71
C GLY A 162 4.61 15.46 3.66
N LYS A 163 5.50 15.16 2.70
CA LYS A 163 6.82 15.82 2.52
C LYS A 163 6.86 16.77 1.35
N GLN A 164 5.97 16.58 0.40
CA GLN A 164 6.01 17.28 -0.86
C GLN A 164 5.60 18.74 -0.60
N PRO A 165 6.27 19.72 -1.22
CA PRO A 165 5.98 21.13 -0.94
C PRO A 165 4.56 21.47 -1.38
N ALA A 166 3.90 22.39 -0.68
CA ALA A 166 2.54 22.86 -0.97
C ALA A 166 2.29 23.24 -2.45
N ALA A 167 3.33 23.70 -3.15
CA ALA A 167 3.29 23.98 -4.59
C ALA A 167 2.96 22.75 -5.47
N ARG A 168 3.02 21.53 -4.94
CA ARG A 168 2.66 20.28 -5.62
C ARG A 168 1.31 19.71 -5.22
N SER A 169 0.54 20.35 -4.32
CA SER A 169 -0.67 19.71 -3.75
C SER A 169 -1.71 19.27 -4.77
N GLU A 170 -1.78 19.90 -5.95
CA GLU A 170 -2.59 19.42 -7.10
C GLU A 170 -2.09 18.06 -7.64
N ASP A 171 -0.78 17.92 -7.89
CA ASP A 171 -0.16 16.64 -8.27
C ASP A 171 -0.44 15.56 -7.21
N LEU A 172 -0.30 15.91 -5.92
CA LEU A 172 -0.47 14.95 -4.82
C LEU A 172 -1.90 14.42 -4.73
N LEU A 173 -2.90 15.32 -4.88
CA LEU A 173 -4.29 14.92 -4.87
C LEU A 173 -4.62 14.03 -6.08
N ALA A 174 -4.03 14.30 -7.24
CA ALA A 174 -4.16 13.45 -8.42
C ALA A 174 -3.51 12.07 -8.23
N VAL A 175 -2.29 12.00 -7.68
CA VAL A 175 -1.64 10.72 -7.34
C VAL A 175 -2.50 9.93 -6.35
N LEU A 176 -2.93 10.54 -5.24
CA LEU A 176 -3.80 9.89 -4.25
C LEU A 176 -5.08 9.35 -4.89
N ALA A 177 -5.79 10.17 -5.68
CA ALA A 177 -7.01 9.74 -6.36
C ALA A 177 -6.75 8.60 -7.36
N SER A 178 -5.65 8.63 -8.12
CA SER A 178 -5.26 7.55 -9.05
C SER A 178 -4.97 6.25 -8.29
N SER A 179 -4.21 6.32 -7.19
CA SER A 179 -3.95 5.19 -6.29
C SER A 179 -5.24 4.58 -5.72
N TYR A 180 -6.20 5.39 -5.28
CA TYR A 180 -7.51 4.90 -4.84
C TYR A 180 -8.29 4.21 -5.97
N PHE A 181 -8.30 4.77 -7.19
CA PHE A 181 -8.97 4.13 -8.32
C PHE A 181 -8.33 2.78 -8.69
N HIS A 182 -7.00 2.70 -8.70
CA HIS A 182 -6.28 1.45 -8.94
C HIS A 182 -6.59 0.41 -7.85
N LEU A 183 -6.51 0.80 -6.57
CA LEU A 183 -6.81 -0.05 -5.43
C LEU A 183 -8.24 -0.58 -5.45
N MET A 184 -9.23 0.29 -5.68
CA MET A 184 -10.65 -0.09 -5.77
C MET A 184 -10.99 -0.93 -7.01
N THR A 185 -10.11 -1.00 -8.01
CA THR A 185 -10.32 -1.82 -9.21
C THR A 185 -9.64 -3.18 -9.08
N PHE A 186 -8.36 -3.18 -8.71
CA PHE A 186 -7.50 -4.35 -8.76
C PHE A 186 -7.18 -4.97 -7.39
N GLY A 187 -7.38 -4.25 -6.28
CA GLY A 187 -7.09 -4.72 -4.92
C GLY A 187 -5.64 -4.57 -4.46
N TYR A 188 -4.83 -3.76 -5.17
CA TYR A 188 -3.44 -3.41 -4.87
C TYR A 188 -3.09 -2.06 -5.51
N LEU A 189 -2.00 -1.38 -5.11
CA LEU A 189 -1.55 -0.15 -5.78
C LEU A 189 -0.90 -0.39 -7.15
N ASP A 190 -0.78 0.67 -7.97
CA ASP A 190 -0.11 0.58 -9.26
C ASP A 190 1.38 0.21 -9.08
N GLU A 191 1.81 -0.81 -9.82
CA GLU A 191 3.21 -1.22 -9.88
C GLU A 191 4.11 -0.07 -10.34
N ARG A 192 3.63 0.87 -11.15
CA ARG A 192 4.42 2.06 -11.55
C ARG A 192 4.76 2.97 -10.36
N PHE A 193 3.80 3.23 -9.47
CA PHE A 193 4.05 3.99 -8.25
C PHE A 193 4.98 3.22 -7.28
N MET A 194 4.83 1.89 -7.22
CA MET A 194 5.75 1.04 -6.46
C MET A 194 7.17 1.01 -7.05
N CYS A 195 7.32 1.02 -8.38
CA CYS A 195 8.61 1.11 -9.06
C CYS A 195 9.23 2.50 -8.92
N GLU A 196 8.46 3.58 -8.99
CA GLU A 196 8.97 4.93 -8.69
C GLU A 196 9.48 5.02 -7.24
N LEU A 197 8.73 4.48 -6.26
CA LEU A 197 9.22 4.37 -4.88
C LEU A 197 10.41 3.41 -4.72
N ALA A 198 10.50 2.35 -5.52
CA ALA A 198 11.55 1.33 -5.44
C ALA A 198 12.85 1.71 -6.17
N ASP A 199 12.77 2.42 -7.29
CA ASP A 199 13.91 3.08 -7.95
C ASP A 199 14.34 4.31 -7.16
N GLU A 200 13.43 4.93 -6.44
CA GLU A 200 13.77 5.74 -5.30
C GLU A 200 14.06 4.89 -4.04
N THR A 201 14.60 3.62 -4.05
CA THR A 201 15.00 2.72 -2.89
C THR A 201 16.34 1.89 -2.97
N PRO A 202 17.29 1.97 -1.97
CA PRO A 202 18.77 2.10 -2.10
C PRO A 202 19.66 0.89 -2.17
N LEU A 203 20.76 1.08 -2.88
CA LEU A 203 21.82 0.08 -2.96
C LEU A 203 23.06 0.38 -2.08
N THR A 204 23.38 1.65 -1.76
CA THR A 204 24.58 1.97 -0.94
C THR A 204 24.38 3.13 0.05
N ILE A 205 25.25 3.17 1.07
CA ILE A 205 25.31 4.22 2.09
C ILE A 205 26.50 5.13 1.76
N PRO A 206 26.31 6.45 1.54
CA PRO A 206 27.44 7.38 1.50
C PRO A 206 28.07 7.47 2.89
N GLU A 207 29.36 7.12 3.02
CA GLU A 207 30.14 7.43 4.22
C GLU A 207 30.40 8.94 4.31
N GLY A 208 29.50 9.65 4.99
CA GLY A 208 29.54 11.11 5.16
C GLY A 208 29.88 11.53 6.58
N ASN A 209 30.87 12.43 6.71
CA ASN A 209 31.21 13.09 7.97
C ASN A 209 30.00 13.87 8.54
N ASN A 210 30.01 14.15 9.86
CA ASN A 210 28.87 14.68 10.62
C ASN A 210 28.30 16.06 10.18
N ASP A 211 28.91 16.74 9.21
CA ASP A 211 28.61 18.14 8.85
C ASP A 211 27.79 18.32 7.54
N ASP A 212 27.19 17.26 6.97
CA ASP A 212 26.35 17.39 5.76
C ASP A 212 24.90 17.83 6.08
N PRO A 213 24.46 19.04 5.67
CA PRO A 213 23.10 19.53 5.90
C PRO A 213 22.01 18.83 5.06
N ASN A 214 22.38 18.02 4.05
CA ASN A 214 21.44 17.18 3.28
C ASN A 214 21.27 15.77 3.86
N ARG A 215 21.87 15.46 5.03
CA ARG A 215 21.77 14.14 5.65
C ARG A 215 20.33 13.83 6.09
N VAL A 216 19.64 13.00 5.32
CA VAL A 216 18.32 12.50 5.70
C VAL A 216 18.48 11.55 6.89
N ALA A 217 17.89 11.90 8.04
CA ALA A 217 17.99 11.11 9.25
C ALA A 217 17.31 9.73 9.07
N ARG A 218 17.80 8.67 9.71
CA ARG A 218 17.25 7.29 9.61
C ARG A 218 16.29 6.97 10.75
N ARG A 219 15.19 6.24 10.50
CA ARG A 219 14.48 5.56 11.59
C ARG A 219 15.36 4.41 12.05
N GLU A 220 16.11 4.63 13.11
CA GLU A 220 16.98 3.61 13.71
C GLU A 220 16.18 2.36 14.10
N ASP A 221 14.89 2.54 14.39
CA ASP A 221 13.95 1.49 14.78
C ASP A 221 13.13 0.87 13.63
N CYS A 222 13.34 1.25 12.36
CA CYS A 222 12.52 0.74 11.24
C CYS A 222 13.33 0.38 9.99
N ALA A 223 12.93 -0.71 9.34
CA ALA A 223 13.43 -1.20 8.07
C ALA A 223 12.25 -1.68 7.19
N CYS A 224 12.49 -2.00 5.93
CA CYS A 224 11.51 -2.64 5.06
C CYS A 224 12.06 -3.95 4.49
N LEU A 225 11.14 -4.87 4.17
CA LEU A 225 11.45 -6.10 3.47
C LEU A 225 10.50 -6.22 2.28
N VAL A 226 11.05 -6.35 1.07
CA VAL A 226 10.29 -6.52 -0.17
C VAL A 226 10.51 -7.94 -0.68
N LYS A 227 9.45 -8.65 -1.05
CA LYS A 227 9.52 -10.00 -1.62
C LYS A 227 9.36 -9.95 -3.13
N TYR A 228 10.20 -10.70 -3.84
CA TYR A 228 10.07 -10.90 -5.28
C TYR A 228 9.11 -12.06 -5.60
N ALA A 229 8.36 -11.92 -6.68
CA ALA A 229 7.43 -12.93 -7.20
C ALA A 229 8.16 -14.08 -7.94
N SER A 230 9.39 -13.83 -8.39
CA SER A 230 10.29 -14.82 -8.98
C SER A 230 11.74 -14.46 -8.62
N ASP A 231 12.74 -15.13 -9.22
CA ASP A 231 14.13 -14.70 -9.09
C ASP A 231 14.50 -13.48 -9.96
N GLU A 232 13.60 -13.06 -10.85
CA GLU A 232 13.74 -11.85 -11.68
C GLU A 232 13.58 -10.59 -10.82
N PRO A 233 14.51 -9.61 -10.91
CA PRO A 233 14.64 -8.52 -9.94
C PRO A 233 13.54 -7.45 -10.00
N ASP A 234 12.62 -7.53 -10.96
CA ASP A 234 11.64 -6.47 -11.25
C ASP A 234 10.18 -6.91 -11.02
N ALA A 235 9.93 -8.18 -10.66
CA ALA A 235 8.60 -8.69 -10.35
C ALA A 235 8.40 -8.76 -8.81
N LEU A 236 7.57 -7.87 -8.24
CA LEU A 236 7.34 -7.77 -6.79
C LEU A 236 6.05 -8.52 -6.36
N ASP A 237 6.12 -9.35 -5.31
CA ASP A 237 4.96 -10.07 -4.73
C ASP A 237 4.32 -9.29 -3.57
N ASN A 238 5.14 -8.78 -2.64
CA ASN A 238 4.66 -8.15 -1.41
C ASN A 238 5.76 -7.34 -0.72
N TRP A 239 5.40 -6.52 0.27
CA TRP A 239 6.38 -5.90 1.17
C TRP A 239 5.82 -5.65 2.58
N TRP A 240 6.74 -5.47 3.53
CA TRP A 240 6.45 -5.27 4.95
C TRP A 240 7.35 -4.21 5.57
N THR A 241 6.82 -3.50 6.57
CA THR A 241 7.64 -2.73 7.51
C THR A 241 8.12 -3.66 8.63
N VAL A 242 9.42 -3.61 8.93
CA VAL A 242 10.09 -4.32 10.01
C VAL A 242 10.46 -3.31 11.08
N VAL A 243 10.18 -3.59 12.35
CA VAL A 243 10.48 -2.67 13.48
C VAL A 243 11.40 -3.33 14.51
N SER A 244 12.30 -2.54 15.12
CA SER A 244 13.31 -3.03 16.07
C SER A 244 12.70 -3.61 17.34
N ALA A 245 11.53 -3.08 17.74
CA ALA A 245 10.85 -3.38 19.00
C ALA A 245 10.43 -4.84 19.17
N HIS A 246 10.34 -5.64 18.11
CA HIS A 246 10.03 -7.07 18.18
C HIS A 246 10.62 -7.85 16.99
N PRO A 247 11.16 -9.06 17.21
CA PRO A 247 11.70 -9.90 16.15
C PRO A 247 10.66 -10.18 15.06
N PHE A 248 11.02 -9.95 13.80
CA PHE A 248 10.16 -10.12 12.64
C PHE A 248 10.47 -11.44 11.95
N SER A 249 9.54 -12.38 12.00
CA SER A 249 9.76 -13.80 11.73
C SER A 249 9.25 -14.24 10.36
N ILE A 250 10.03 -15.10 9.69
CA ILE A 250 9.72 -15.62 8.36
C ILE A 250 9.73 -17.15 8.41
N GLY A 251 8.68 -17.77 7.91
CA GLY A 251 8.54 -19.23 7.95
C GLY A 251 7.23 -19.71 7.34
N ARG A 252 6.99 -21.02 7.37
CA ARG A 252 5.78 -21.65 6.80
C ARG A 252 4.67 -21.89 7.83
N TYR A 253 4.89 -21.60 9.11
CA TYR A 253 3.84 -21.69 10.13
C TYR A 253 3.11 -20.36 10.32
N THR A 254 1.85 -20.47 10.77
CA THR A 254 0.93 -19.34 10.97
C THR A 254 1.26 -18.47 12.19
N ASP A 255 2.34 -18.79 12.90
CA ASP A 255 2.91 -17.99 13.99
C ASP A 255 4.07 -17.10 13.52
N CYS A 256 4.35 -17.06 12.21
CA CYS A 256 5.34 -16.18 11.59
C CYS A 256 4.69 -14.92 11.01
N ASP A 257 5.39 -13.78 11.06
CA ASP A 257 4.92 -12.50 10.49
C ASP A 257 4.83 -12.56 8.95
N ILE A 258 5.76 -13.28 8.32
CA ILE A 258 5.67 -13.70 6.92
C ILE A 258 5.43 -15.20 6.85
N ILE A 259 4.26 -15.58 6.36
CA ILE A 259 3.85 -16.96 6.09
C ILE A 259 4.17 -17.31 4.64
N GLU A 260 5.24 -18.06 4.44
CA GLU A 260 5.66 -18.56 3.14
C GLU A 260 4.93 -19.84 2.72
N THR A 261 4.51 -19.89 1.46
CA THR A 261 3.80 -21.04 0.88
C THR A 261 4.76 -22.13 0.39
N ASN A 262 6.03 -21.81 0.15
CA ASN A 262 7.00 -22.74 -0.42
C ASN A 262 7.34 -23.88 0.58
N PRO A 263 7.18 -25.16 0.21
CA PRO A 263 7.39 -26.28 1.13
C PRO A 263 8.84 -26.43 1.63
N CYS A 264 9.82 -25.94 0.87
CA CYS A 264 11.24 -25.92 1.25
C CYS A 264 11.54 -24.87 2.34
N VAL A 265 10.67 -23.86 2.52
CA VAL A 265 10.79 -22.93 3.64
C VAL A 265 10.41 -23.66 4.93
N SER A 266 11.33 -23.60 5.90
CA SER A 266 11.16 -24.21 7.22
C SER A 266 10.06 -23.53 8.02
N ARG A 267 9.49 -24.27 8.98
CA ARG A 267 8.29 -23.87 9.73
C ARG A 267 8.45 -22.51 10.42
N ARG A 268 9.56 -22.35 11.15
CA ARG A 268 10.19 -21.08 11.48
C ARG A 268 11.52 -21.14 10.76
N HIS A 269 11.77 -20.27 9.78
CA HIS A 269 12.95 -20.35 8.92
C HIS A 269 14.05 -19.44 9.44
N CYS A 270 13.72 -18.17 9.58
CA CYS A 270 14.62 -17.16 10.13
C CYS A 270 13.79 -16.05 10.80
N ARG A 271 14.48 -15.13 11.47
CA ARG A 271 13.90 -13.86 11.94
C ARG A 271 14.89 -12.73 11.72
N ILE A 272 14.36 -11.53 11.54
CA ILE A 272 15.11 -10.28 11.53
C ILE A 272 14.93 -9.62 12.90
N VAL A 273 16.02 -9.22 13.54
CA VAL A 273 16.04 -8.62 14.88
C VAL A 273 16.73 -7.26 14.80
N GLY A 274 16.12 -6.21 15.39
CA GLY A 274 16.80 -4.95 15.62
C GLY A 274 17.46 -4.95 17.00
N GLU A 275 18.79 -4.88 17.07
CA GLU A 275 19.54 -4.84 18.34
C GLU A 275 20.66 -3.80 18.29
N GLY A 276 20.63 -2.84 19.21
CA GLY A 276 21.69 -1.83 19.35
C GLY A 276 21.93 -0.99 18.08
N GLY A 277 20.87 -0.62 17.36
CA GLY A 277 20.94 0.14 16.11
C GLY A 277 21.37 -0.66 14.88
N ARG A 278 21.46 -2.00 14.99
CA ARG A 278 21.84 -2.92 13.92
C ARG A 278 20.75 -3.92 13.64
N TRP A 279 20.73 -4.46 12.42
CA TRP A 279 19.77 -5.46 11.99
C TRP A 279 20.46 -6.81 11.83
N LEU A 280 19.93 -7.83 12.49
CA LEU A 280 20.48 -9.18 12.51
C LEU A 280 19.51 -10.15 11.83
N LEU A 281 20.00 -10.92 10.86
CA LEU A 281 19.34 -12.12 10.37
C LEU A 281 19.73 -13.31 11.23
N GLU A 282 18.74 -14.01 11.78
CA GLU A 282 18.97 -15.22 12.58
C GLU A 282 18.21 -16.40 11.97
N ASP A 283 18.96 -17.34 11.38
CA ASP A 283 18.44 -18.62 10.93
C ASP A 283 18.01 -19.48 12.14
N GLN A 284 16.81 -20.06 12.09
CA GLN A 284 16.20 -20.81 13.19
C GLN A 284 16.43 -22.32 13.09
N GLY A 285 17.56 -22.74 12.51
CA GLY A 285 17.87 -24.14 12.24
C GLY A 285 17.11 -24.66 11.03
N SER A 286 17.06 -23.87 9.96
CA SER A 286 16.36 -24.18 8.72
C SER A 286 17.01 -25.37 7.99
N VAL A 287 16.19 -26.18 7.32
CA VAL A 287 16.65 -27.41 6.63
C VAL A 287 17.48 -27.10 5.37
N HIS A 288 17.19 -25.98 4.71
CA HIS A 288 17.76 -25.62 3.40
C HIS A 288 18.61 -24.34 3.43
N GLY A 289 18.77 -23.72 4.60
CA GLY A 289 19.58 -22.54 4.80
C GLY A 289 18.94 -21.22 4.36
N SER A 290 19.46 -20.16 4.95
CA SER A 290 19.25 -18.75 4.61
C SER A 290 20.54 -18.20 4.00
N ARG A 291 20.45 -17.53 2.86
CA ARG A 291 21.58 -16.84 2.22
C ARG A 291 21.36 -15.34 2.23
N VAL A 292 22.45 -14.59 2.33
CA VAL A 292 22.46 -13.14 2.07
C VAL A 292 23.42 -12.85 0.93
N LEU A 293 22.94 -12.12 -0.07
CA LEU A 293 23.71 -11.62 -1.20
C LEU A 293 23.84 -10.10 -1.08
N ARG A 294 25.06 -9.59 -1.22
CA ARG A 294 25.38 -8.16 -1.32
C ARG A 294 26.05 -7.92 -2.66
N GLU A 295 25.54 -6.96 -3.44
CA GLU A 295 26.05 -6.66 -4.79
C GLU A 295 26.13 -7.91 -5.72
N GLY A 296 25.21 -8.86 -5.54
CA GLY A 296 25.18 -10.14 -6.27
C GLY A 296 26.10 -11.25 -5.73
N HIS A 297 26.94 -10.96 -4.74
CA HIS A 297 27.86 -11.93 -4.12
C HIS A 297 27.28 -12.48 -2.81
N VAL A 298 27.35 -13.81 -2.61
CA VAL A 298 26.93 -14.45 -1.35
C VAL A 298 27.89 -14.09 -0.23
N VAL A 299 27.44 -13.24 0.70
CA VAL A 299 28.21 -12.79 1.89
C VAL A 299 27.92 -13.64 3.13
N TYR A 300 26.82 -14.40 3.14
CA TYR A 300 26.45 -15.33 4.20
C TYR A 300 25.65 -16.52 3.64
N ASP A 301 25.93 -17.72 4.11
CA ASP A 301 25.13 -18.93 3.86
C ASP A 301 25.03 -19.75 5.16
N SER A 302 23.87 -19.75 5.84
CA SER A 302 23.71 -20.44 7.12
C SER A 302 23.92 -21.97 7.04
N ALA A 303 23.78 -22.57 5.86
CA ALA A 303 24.03 -23.99 5.65
C ALA A 303 25.54 -24.32 5.52
N ARG A 304 26.39 -23.32 5.21
CA ARG A 304 27.85 -23.44 5.13
C ARG A 304 28.54 -22.90 6.39
N ASP A 305 28.10 -21.73 6.84
CA ASP A 305 28.75 -20.92 7.88
C ASP A 305 28.14 -21.19 9.28
N GLY A 306 27.01 -21.89 9.33
CA GLY A 306 26.24 -22.19 10.54
C GLY A 306 25.15 -21.15 10.83
N ALA A 307 24.15 -21.54 11.63
CA ALA A 307 23.00 -20.71 12.00
C ALA A 307 23.31 -19.63 13.05
N GLY A 308 24.48 -18.98 12.95
CA GLY A 308 24.82 -17.81 13.75
C GLY A 308 24.16 -16.55 13.21
N SER A 309 23.89 -15.57 14.08
CA SER A 309 23.31 -14.27 13.72
C SER A 309 24.24 -13.49 12.77
N PHE A 310 23.71 -12.97 11.68
CA PHE A 310 24.45 -12.22 10.65
C PHE A 310 23.97 -10.77 10.56
N GLU A 311 24.90 -9.81 10.47
CA GLU A 311 24.57 -8.38 10.39
C GLU A 311 24.18 -7.97 8.97
N LEU A 312 22.89 -7.66 8.79
CA LEU A 312 22.30 -7.19 7.53
C LEU A 312 22.68 -5.74 7.26
N ALA A 313 23.02 -5.44 6.01
CA ALA A 313 23.08 -4.09 5.48
C ALA A 313 21.86 -3.83 4.59
N PHE A 314 21.43 -2.57 4.51
CA PHE A 314 20.42 -2.17 3.52
C PHE A 314 20.98 -2.33 2.10
N GLY A 315 20.18 -2.86 1.18
CA GLY A 315 20.62 -3.32 -0.13
C GLY A 315 20.82 -4.84 -0.22
N ASP A 316 20.88 -5.56 0.91
CA ASP A 316 21.05 -7.01 0.94
C ASP A 316 19.83 -7.76 0.36
N ARG A 317 20.09 -8.76 -0.49
CA ARG A 317 19.09 -9.73 -0.97
C ARG A 317 19.16 -11.00 -0.12
N LEU A 318 18.08 -11.29 0.60
CA LEU A 318 17.92 -12.51 1.38
C LEU A 318 17.30 -13.60 0.48
N VAL A 319 17.85 -14.81 0.50
CA VAL A 319 17.31 -15.96 -0.24
C VAL A 319 17.11 -17.13 0.71
N LEU A 320 15.86 -17.48 0.98
CA LEU A 320 15.47 -18.55 1.90
C LEU A 320 15.23 -19.85 1.12
N ALA A 321 15.84 -20.95 1.58
CA ALA A 321 15.78 -22.27 0.95
C ALA A 321 16.14 -22.32 -0.55
N GLY A 322 16.84 -21.30 -1.07
CA GLY A 322 17.09 -21.15 -2.51
C GLY A 322 15.83 -20.91 -3.36
N ALA A 323 14.72 -20.47 -2.77
CA ALA A 323 13.42 -20.46 -3.43
C ALA A 323 12.48 -19.28 -3.09
N SER A 324 12.73 -18.56 -1.99
CA SER A 324 12.01 -17.32 -1.66
C SER A 324 13.01 -16.17 -1.54
N SER A 325 12.93 -15.22 -2.47
CA SER A 325 13.83 -14.07 -2.58
C SER A 325 13.21 -12.80 -1.98
N TYR A 326 13.97 -12.10 -1.14
CA TYR A 326 13.60 -10.82 -0.53
C TYR A 326 14.73 -9.81 -0.66
N TRP A 327 14.39 -8.53 -0.57
CA TRP A 327 15.31 -7.42 -0.51
C TRP A 327 15.09 -6.62 0.79
N PHE A 328 16.17 -6.27 1.48
CA PHE A 328 16.15 -5.62 2.79
C PHE A 328 16.59 -4.15 2.71
N GLY A 329 15.76 -3.25 3.21
CA GLY A 329 15.92 -1.80 3.05
C GLY A 329 15.78 -1.01 4.33
N GLY A 330 16.34 0.20 4.31
CA GLY A 330 16.17 1.15 5.41
C GLY A 330 14.86 1.93 5.30
N LEU A 331 14.44 2.56 6.39
CA LEU A 331 13.39 3.58 6.39
C LEU A 331 13.93 4.84 7.06
N LEU A 332 13.61 6.03 6.55
CA LEU A 332 14.17 7.30 7.06
C LEU A 332 13.24 7.98 8.07
N VAL A 333 13.76 8.79 9.02
CA VAL A 333 13.04 9.36 10.19
C VAL A 333 11.70 9.94 9.77
N ASP A 334 11.76 10.84 8.80
CA ASP A 334 10.62 11.58 8.32
C ASP A 334 9.68 10.73 7.45
N GLY A 335 10.04 9.49 7.11
CA GLY A 335 9.36 8.60 6.16
C GLY A 335 9.86 8.70 4.71
N CYS A 336 11.06 9.24 4.48
CA CYS A 336 11.62 9.39 3.12
C CYS A 336 12.24 8.08 2.62
N HIS A 337 12.19 7.91 1.30
CA HIS A 337 13.25 7.39 0.43
C HIS A 337 14.60 7.04 1.09
N ALA A 338 14.70 5.82 1.63
CA ALA A 338 15.82 4.97 1.18
C ALA A 338 15.85 5.03 -0.37
N ARG A 339 16.97 5.08 -1.15
CA ARG A 339 17.10 5.56 -2.59
C ARG A 339 18.02 4.77 -3.62
N ARG A 340 17.54 4.06 -4.67
CA ARG A 340 18.24 2.95 -5.44
C ARG A 340 19.65 3.28 -5.93
#